data_AF-A0A7G2IL03-F1
#
_entry.id   AF-A0A7G2IL03-F1
#
_cell.length_a   1.000
_cell.length_b   1.000
_cell.length_c   1.000
_cell.angle_alpha   90.00
_cell.angle_beta   90.00
_cell.angle_gamma   90.00
#
_symmetry.space_group_name_H-M   'P 1'
#
loop_
_entity.id
_entity.type
_entity.pdbx_description
1 polymer ?
#
loop_
_entity_poly.entity_id
_entity_poly.type
_entity_poly.pdbx_seq_one_letter_code
_entity_poly.pdbx_strand_id
1 'polypeptide(L)'
;MNKTSGRVSVFGYDLDKDTVNAKRQLGLVPQEFNFNPFETVQQIVVNQAGYYGVEHKEAVKRSEIYLKQLDLWEKTQRTRAHAFRWDETPSDDCPCADA
;
A
#
# COMPACT_ATOMS: atom_id res chain seq x y z
N MET A 1 -8.60 -4.81 21.08
CA MET A 1 -8.51 -6.28 21.25
C MET A 1 -7.20 -6.59 21.94
N ASN A 2 -7.26 -7.12 23.16
CA ASN A 2 -6.07 -7.50 23.93
C ASN A 2 -5.96 -9.02 23.96
N LYS A 3 -4.72 -9.52 24.00
CA LYS A 3 -4.41 -10.94 24.11
C LYS A 3 -4.97 -11.51 25.41
N THR A 4 -5.64 -12.66 25.34
CA THR A 4 -6.18 -13.36 26.51
C THR A 4 -5.08 -14.10 27.29
N SER A 5 -4.17 -14.81 26.62
CA SER A 5 -3.00 -15.45 27.24
C SER A 5 -1.98 -15.91 26.18
N GLY A 6 -0.80 -16.37 26.62
CA GLY A 6 0.28 -16.92 25.78
C GLY A 6 1.41 -15.94 25.46
N ARG A 7 2.43 -16.38 24.70
CA ARG A 7 3.54 -15.56 24.18
C ARG A 7 3.59 -15.69 22.66
N VAL A 8 3.78 -14.56 21.96
CA VAL A 8 3.88 -14.54 20.49
C VAL A 8 5.17 -13.83 20.13
N SER A 9 5.98 -14.44 19.28
CA SER A 9 7.22 -13.87 18.77
C SER A 9 7.20 -13.79 17.25
N VAL A 10 7.56 -12.64 16.70
CA VAL A 10 7.62 -12.39 15.26
C VAL A 10 9.08 -12.15 14.89
N PHE A 11 9.68 -13.05 14.10
CA PHE A 11 11.10 -13.02 13.73
C PHE A 11 12.06 -12.79 14.92
N GLY A 12 11.76 -13.40 16.07
CA GLY A 12 12.56 -13.27 17.30
C GLY A 12 12.19 -12.09 18.20
N TYR A 13 11.31 -11.19 17.77
CA TYR A 13 10.80 -10.09 18.60
C TYR A 13 9.55 -10.52 19.37
N ASP A 14 9.60 -10.41 20.70
CA ASP A 14 8.43 -10.66 21.55
C ASP A 14 7.41 -9.52 21.37
N LEU A 15 6.17 -9.88 21.00
CA LEU A 15 5.12 -8.91 20.73
C LEU A 15 4.79 -8.02 21.94
N ASP A 16 5.02 -8.49 23.17
CA ASP A 16 4.70 -7.75 24.39
C ASP A 16 5.85 -6.81 24.82
N LYS A 17 7.11 -7.16 24.50
CA LYS A 17 8.31 -6.37 24.88
C LYS A 17 8.83 -5.47 23.77
N ASP A 18 8.75 -5.92 22.53
CA ASP A 18 9.35 -5.30 21.35
C ASP A 18 8.29 -5.05 20.25
N THR A 19 7.13 -4.54 20.67
CA THR A 19 5.96 -4.28 19.81
C THR A 19 6.31 -3.55 18.51
N VAL A 20 7.15 -2.51 18.57
CA VAL A 20 7.50 -1.67 17.41
C VAL A 20 8.33 -2.47 16.40
N ASN A 21 9.34 -3.19 16.86
CA ASN A 21 10.20 -3.99 15.99
C ASN A 21 9.42 -5.17 15.39
N ALA A 22 8.58 -5.83 16.18
CA ALA A 22 7.69 -6.89 15.69
C ALA A 22 6.74 -6.38 14.59
N LYS A 23 6.13 -5.21 14.76
CA LYS A 23 5.23 -4.60 13.76
C LYS A 23 5.93 -4.20 12.47
N ARG A 24 7.19 -3.76 12.55
CA ARG A 24 7.99 -3.39 11.35
C ARG A 24 8.29 -4.57 10.43
N GLN A 25 8.25 -5.80 10.95
CA GLN A 25 8.47 -7.02 10.15
C GLN A 25 7.21 -7.54 9.45
N LEU A 26 6.06 -6.89 9.67
CA LEU A 26 4.77 -7.34 9.16
C LEU A 26 4.19 -6.33 8.17
N GLY A 27 3.91 -6.78 6.96
CA GLY A 27 3.06 -6.06 6.00
C GLY A 27 1.63 -6.55 6.13
N LEU A 28 0.73 -5.73 6.66
CA LEU A 28 -0.70 -6.06 6.75
C LEU A 28 -1.47 -5.36 5.63
N VAL A 29 -2.26 -6.11 4.88
CA VAL A 29 -3.22 -5.58 3.89
C VAL A 29 -4.62 -5.61 4.50
N PRO A 30 -5.15 -4.49 5.00
CA PRO A 30 -6.54 -4.42 5.48
C PRO A 30 -7.54 -4.71 4.35
N GLN A 31 -8.71 -5.26 4.69
CA GLN A 31 -9.78 -5.57 3.73
C GLN A 31 -10.43 -4.30 3.15
N GLU A 32 -10.50 -3.21 3.93
CA GLU A 32 -10.99 -1.91 3.47
C GLU A 32 -9.93 -0.83 3.70
N PHE A 33 -9.64 -0.04 2.65
CA PHE A 33 -8.77 1.12 2.74
C PHE A 33 -9.58 2.41 2.56
N ASN A 34 -9.54 3.26 3.58
CA ASN A 34 -10.03 4.63 3.48
C ASN A 34 -8.90 5.53 2.95
N PHE A 35 -8.75 5.58 1.63
CA PHE A 35 -7.85 6.53 0.99
C PHE A 35 -8.53 7.88 0.84
N ASN A 36 -7.78 8.94 1.11
CA ASN A 36 -8.24 10.29 0.80
C ASN A 36 -8.46 10.38 -0.73
N PRO A 37 -9.68 10.72 -1.20
CA PRO A 37 -10.01 10.70 -2.62
C PRO A 37 -9.22 11.73 -3.46
N PHE A 38 -8.56 12.69 -2.80
CA PHE A 38 -7.75 13.73 -3.43
C PHE A 38 -6.26 13.40 -3.48
N GLU A 39 -5.81 12.34 -2.81
CA GLU A 39 -4.41 11.91 -2.88
C GLU A 39 -4.17 11.08 -4.15
N THR A 40 -2.99 11.25 -4.74
CA THR A 40 -2.54 10.39 -5.83
C THR A 40 -2.02 9.06 -5.30
N VAL A 41 -1.98 8.03 -6.16
CA VAL A 41 -1.42 6.72 -5.79
C VAL A 41 0.03 6.86 -5.29
N GLN A 42 0.82 7.75 -5.91
CA GLN A 42 2.20 8.00 -5.47
C GLN A 42 2.24 8.56 -4.05
N GLN A 43 1.40 9.55 -3.75
CA GLN A 43 1.36 10.19 -2.44
C GLN A 43 0.98 9.18 -1.36
N ILE A 44 0.02 8.31 -1.62
CA ILE A 44 -0.36 7.24 -0.70
C ILE A 44 0.83 6.33 -0.40
N VAL A 45 1.56 5.86 -1.42
CA VAL A 45 2.72 4.97 -1.24
C VAL A 45 3.87 5.66 -0.51
N VAL A 46 4.15 6.92 -0.84
CA VAL A 46 5.21 7.72 -0.19
C VAL A 46 4.87 8.00 1.27
N ASN A 47 3.62 8.35 1.56
CA ASN A 47 3.13 8.56 2.93
C ASN A 47 3.22 7.26 3.75
N GLN A 48 2.86 6.12 3.15
CA GLN A 48 3.01 4.81 3.79
C GLN A 48 4.48 4.50 4.10
N ALA A 49 5.40 4.74 3.16
CA ALA A 49 6.83 4.54 3.38
C ALA A 49 7.39 5.41 4.54
N GLY A 50 6.83 6.61 4.74
CA GLY A 50 7.16 7.47 5.87
C GLY A 50 6.85 6.85 7.23
N TYR A 51 5.73 6.11 7.37
CA TYR A 51 5.41 5.39 8.62
C TYR A 51 6.43 4.28 8.95
N TYR A 52 7.10 3.74 7.93
CA TYR A 52 8.19 2.77 8.09
C TYR A 52 9.58 3.41 8.25
N GLY A 53 9.66 4.75 8.30
CA GLY A 53 10.90 5.47 8.53
C GLY A 53 11.77 5.67 7.28
N VAL A 54 11.20 5.55 6.07
CA VAL A 54 11.91 5.86 4.83
C VAL A 54 11.91 7.38 4.62
N GLU A 55 13.08 7.96 4.33
CA GLU A 55 13.18 9.39 4.00
C GLU A 55 12.33 9.72 2.76
N HIS A 56 11.63 10.85 2.76
CA HIS A 56 10.75 11.26 1.67
C HIS A 56 11.41 11.20 0.29
N LYS A 57 12.65 11.70 0.15
CA LYS A 57 13.38 11.68 -1.13
C LYS A 57 13.62 10.25 -1.64
N GLU A 58 14.00 9.35 -0.74
CA GLU A 58 14.22 7.95 -1.06
C GLU A 58 12.90 7.22 -1.32
N ALA A 59 11.84 7.53 -0.58
CA ALA A 59 10.51 6.99 -0.79
C ALA A 59 9.96 7.34 -2.18
N VAL A 60 10.13 8.59 -2.64
CA VAL A 60 9.74 9.00 -4.00
C VAL A 60 10.48 8.18 -5.05
N LYS A 61 11.81 8.04 -4.93
CA LYS A 61 12.63 7.26 -5.85
C LYS A 61 12.21 5.78 -5.90
N ARG A 62 11.97 5.19 -4.73
CA ARG A 62 11.51 3.79 -4.62
C ARG A 62 10.09 3.60 -5.13
N SER A 63 9.22 4.59 -4.94
CA SER A 63 7.83 4.54 -5.41
C SER A 63 7.76 4.32 -6.92
N GLU A 64 8.62 4.99 -7.69
CA GLU A 64 8.68 4.83 -9.14
C GLU A 64 9.07 3.41 -9.55
N ILE A 65 10.08 2.83 -8.89
CA ILE A 65 10.54 1.46 -9.18
C ILE A 65 9.41 0.46 -8.93
N TYR A 66 8.78 0.52 -7.75
CA TYR A 66 7.74 -0.44 -7.38
C TYR A 66 6.44 -0.25 -8.16
N LEU A 67 6.04 1.00 -8.45
CA LEU A 67 4.84 1.27 -9.25
C LEU A 67 5.00 0.81 -10.70
N LYS A 68 6.22 0.89 -11.27
CA LYS A 68 6.52 0.31 -12.58
C LYS A 68 6.49 -1.21 -12.56
N GLN A 69 7.02 -1.86 -11.52
CA GLN A 69 6.97 -3.31 -11.38
C GLN A 69 5.55 -3.86 -11.23
N LEU A 70 4.65 -3.07 -10.64
CA LEU A 70 3.23 -3.42 -10.47
C LEU A 70 2.35 -3.00 -11.66
N ASP A 71 2.94 -2.42 -12.72
CA ASP A 71 2.22 -1.86 -13.87
C ASP A 71 1.16 -0.81 -13.49
N LEU A 72 1.42 -0.08 -12.39
CA LEU A 72 0.57 0.99 -11.86
C LEU A 72 1.14 2.38 -12.16
N TRP A 73 2.27 2.47 -12.86
CA TRP A 73 2.96 3.73 -13.13
C TRP A 73 2.09 4.71 -13.92
N GLU A 74 1.40 4.26 -14.95
CA GLU A 74 0.52 5.13 -15.76
C GLU A 74 -0.70 5.63 -14.99
N LYS A 75 -1.14 4.89 -13.97
CA LYS A 75 -2.26 5.25 -13.09
C LYS A 75 -1.82 6.08 -11.89
N THR A 76 -0.53 6.37 -11.77
CA THR A 76 0.06 7.04 -10.59
C THR A 76 -0.48 8.45 -10.37
N GLN A 77 -0.84 9.16 -11.46
CA GLN A 77 -1.41 10.51 -11.40
C GLN A 77 -2.94 10.51 -11.21
N ARG A 78 -3.60 9.35 -11.26
CA ARG A 78 -5.05 9.26 -11.07
C ARG A 78 -5.36 9.34 -9.57
N THR A 79 -6.19 10.29 -9.19
CA THR A 79 -6.86 10.29 -7.89
C THR A 79 -8.15 9.49 -7.98
N ARG A 80 -8.70 8.99 -6.86
CA ARG A 80 -10.02 8.30 -6.89
C ARG A 80 -11.13 9.24 -7.36
N ALA A 81 -11.00 10.55 -7.13
CA ALA A 81 -11.91 11.55 -7.70
C ALA A 81 -11.90 11.56 -9.24
N HIS A 82 -10.75 11.33 -9.88
CA HIS A 82 -10.65 11.15 -11.33
C HIS A 82 -11.09 9.76 -11.80
N ALA A 83 -10.92 8.73 -10.96
CA ALA A 83 -11.34 7.37 -11.28
C ALA A 83 -12.87 7.19 -11.33
N PHE A 84 -13.68 8.10 -10.75
CA PHE A 84 -15.15 7.98 -10.82
C PHE A 84 -15.73 8.08 -12.26
N ARG A 85 -14.90 8.43 -13.25
CA ARG A 85 -15.20 8.33 -14.68
C ARG A 85 -14.69 7.00 -15.24
N TRP A 86 -15.25 5.88 -14.75
CA TRP A 86 -14.88 4.51 -15.18
C TRP A 86 -15.51 4.06 -16.51
N ASP A 87 -16.29 4.91 -17.18
CA ASP A 87 -17.10 4.52 -18.35
C ASP A 87 -16.51 4.95 -19.71
N GLU A 88 -15.28 5.48 -19.76
CA GLU A 88 -14.69 6.02 -20.99
C GLU A 88 -13.19 5.67 -21.18
N THR A 89 -12.82 4.42 -20.93
CA THR A 89 -11.58 3.88 -21.53
C THR A 89 -11.97 2.87 -22.61
N PRO A 90 -11.61 3.08 -23.89
CA PRO A 90 -11.75 2.05 -24.92
C PRO A 90 -10.92 0.85 -24.47
N SER A 91 -11.62 -0.22 -24.12
CA SER A 91 -11.07 -1.47 -23.63
C SER A 91 -10.68 -2.36 -24.81
N ASP A 92 -9.42 -2.34 -25.20
CA ASP A 92 -8.88 -3.31 -26.18
C ASP A 92 -7.96 -4.37 -25.54
N ASP A 93 -7.72 -4.36 -24.22
CA ASP A 93 -6.83 -5.32 -23.55
C ASP A 93 -7.43 -5.91 -22.26
N CYS A 94 -8.60 -6.56 -22.34
CA CYS A 94 -9.13 -7.36 -21.23
C CYS A 94 -9.34 -8.83 -21.68
N PRO A 95 -8.37 -9.72 -21.48
CA PRO A 95 -8.42 -11.10 -21.98
C PRO A 95 -9.21 -12.08 -21.08
N CYS A 96 -10.15 -11.59 -20.26
CA CYS A 96 -10.86 -12.43 -19.29
C CYS A 96 -12.39 -12.41 -19.40
N ALA A 97 -12.97 -12.03 -20.54
CA ALA A 97 -14.41 -11.99 -20.73
C ALA A 97 -15.08 -13.30 -21.24
N ASP A 98 -14.34 -14.40 -21.39
CA ASP A 98 -14.89 -15.69 -21.86
C ASP A 98 -14.62 -16.85 -20.88
N ALA A 99 -15.19 -16.80 -19.67
CA ALA A 99 -15.28 -17.95 -18.76
C ALA A 99 -16.57 -17.95 -17.94
#